data_AF-A0A3E1Y6L2-F1
#
_entry.id   AF-A0A3E1Y6L2-F1
#
_cell.length_a   1.000
_cell.length_b   1.000
_cell.length_c   1.000
_cell.angle_alpha   90.00
_cell.angle_beta   90.00
_cell.angle_gamma   90.00
#
_symmetry.space_group_name_H-M   'P 1'
#
loop_
_entity.id
_entity.type
_entity.pdbx_description
1 polymer ?
#
loop_
_entity_poly.entity_id
_entity_poly.type
_entity_poly.pdbx_seq_one_letter_code
_entity_poly.pdbx_strand_id
1 'polypeptide(L)' 'MSQFTIDIDGNEIEVLQLETNTFRVRLPEKTIHLIKKEDDEGASHWFEEGKDNETPQLIEIGTAIETWLLSH' A
#
# COMPACT_ATOMS: atom_id res chain seq x y z
N MET A 1 8.15 0.39 -12.56
CA MET A 1 8.49 1.21 -11.39
C MET A 1 7.81 2.54 -11.55
N SER A 2 6.73 2.76 -10.79
CA SER A 2 5.92 3.97 -10.85
C SER A 2 5.87 4.59 -9.46
N GLN A 3 5.98 5.91 -9.37
CA GLN A 3 5.90 6.63 -8.10
C GLN A 3 4.69 7.55 -8.15
N PHE A 4 3.87 7.50 -7.10
CA PHE A 4 2.69 8.34 -6.94
C PHE A 4 2.51 8.70 -5.46
N THR A 5 1.67 9.69 -5.20
CA THR A 5 1.29 10.08 -3.84
C THR A 5 -0.16 9.71 -3.60
N ILE A 6 -0.44 9.27 -2.38
CA ILE A 6 -1.79 9.01 -1.87
C ILE A 6 -2.04 9.92 -0.67
N ASP A 7 -3.29 10.31 -0.45
CA ASP A 7 -3.69 11.02 0.77
C ASP A 7 -4.18 9.99 1.81
N ILE A 8 -3.57 10.01 2.99
CA ILE A 8 -3.96 9.21 4.15
C ILE A 8 -4.13 10.14 5.34
N ASP A 9 -5.36 10.26 5.84
CA ASP A 9 -5.70 11.14 6.98
C ASP A 9 -5.24 12.60 6.77
N GLY A 10 -5.31 13.10 5.53
CA GLY A 10 -4.83 14.45 5.18
C GLY A 10 -3.30 14.59 5.09
N ASN A 11 -2.56 13.48 5.09
CA ASN A 11 -1.12 13.45 4.87
C ASN A 11 -0.83 12.86 3.48
N GLU A 12 -0.03 13.58 2.70
CA GLU A 12 0.48 13.08 1.43
C GLU A 12 1.59 12.06 1.68
N ILE A 13 1.29 10.80 1.40
CA ILE A 13 2.20 9.67 1.54
C ILE A 13 2.74 9.30 0.17
N GLU A 14 4.06 9.23 0.06
CA GLU A 14 4.73 8.82 -1.18
C GLU A 14 4.76 7.29 -1.28
N VAL A 15 4.24 6.78 -2.40
CA VAL A 15 4.19 5.36 -2.74
C VAL A 15 5.02 5.11 -3.99
N LEU A 16 5.96 4.18 -3.87
CA LEU A 16 6.77 3.72 -4.97
C LEU A 16 6.41 2.26 -5.28
N GLN A 17 5.76 2.02 -6.40
CA GLN A 17 5.52 0.68 -6.91
C GLN A 17 6.84 0.09 -7.43
N LEU A 18 7.38 -0.88 -6.70
CA LEU A 18 8.59 -1.61 -7.05
C LEU A 18 8.25 -2.69 -8.09
N GLU A 19 7.19 -3.47 -7.80
CA GLU A 19 6.69 -4.56 -8.64
C GLU A 19 5.16 -4.53 -8.71
N THR A 20 4.53 -5.43 -9.47
CA THR A 20 3.08 -5.50 -9.63
C THR A 20 2.34 -5.51 -8.29
N ASN A 21 2.86 -6.26 -7.32
CA ASN A 21 2.26 -6.48 -6.01
C ASN A 21 3.11 -5.93 -4.85
N THR A 22 4.22 -5.24 -5.15
CA THR A 22 5.16 -4.76 -4.14
C THR A 22 5.27 -3.25 -4.22
N PHE A 23 4.97 -2.59 -3.11
CA PHE A 23 4.92 -1.14 -2.99
C PHE A 23 5.80 -0.70 -1.82
N ARG A 24 6.49 0.41 -1.97
CA ARG A 24 7.27 1.03 -0.90
C ARG A 24 6.58 2.32 -0.50
N VAL A 25 6.14 2.37 0.74
CA VAL A 25 5.35 3.49 1.28
C VAL A 25 6.21 4.26 2.25
N ARG A 26 6.41 5.54 1.98
CA ARG A 26 7.18 6.46 2.83
C ARG A 26 6.24 7.23 3.74
N LEU A 27 6.03 6.69 4.94
CA LEU A 27 5.34 7.39 6.02
C LEU A 27 6.27 8.41 6.66
N PRO A 28 5.73 9.48 7.26
CA PRO A 28 6.54 10.50 7.95
C PRO A 28 7.38 9.91 9.09
N GLU A 29 6.88 8.87 9.75
CA GLU A 29 7.53 8.18 10.88
C GLU A 29 8.49 7.06 10.47
N LYS A 30 8.24 6.39 9.34
CA LYS A 30 9.04 5.26 8.85
C LYS A 30 8.77 4.97 7.37
N THR A 31 9.69 4.26 6.72
CA THR A 31 9.41 3.67 5.40
C THR A 31 9.05 2.20 5.58
N ILE A 32 7.97 1.77 4.93
CA ILE A 32 7.47 0.40 4.96
C ILE A 32 7.41 -0.17 3.53
N HIS A 33 7.55 -1.48 3.41
CA HIS A 33 7.28 -2.18 2.15
C HIS A 33 5.94 -2.88 2.28
N LEU A 34 4.97 -2.47 1.48
CA LEU A 34 3.65 -3.06 1.37
C LEU A 34 3.65 -4.15 0.30
N ILE A 35 3.07 -5.30 0.61
CA ILE A 35 2.87 -6.40 -0.33
C ILE A 35 1.36 -6.61 -0.44
N LYS A 36 0.84 -6.48 -1.66
CA LYS A 36 -0.51 -6.86 -2.02
C LYS A 36 -0.55 -8.37 -2.26
N LYS A 37 -1.43 -9.07 -1.58
CA LYS A 37 -1.81 -10.45 -1.92
C LYS A 37 -3.29 -10.46 -2.25
N GLU A 38 -3.68 -11.22 -3.24
CA GLU A 38 -5.08 -11.45 -3.56
C GLU A 38 -5.42 -12.87 -3.14
N ASP A 39 -6.48 -13.02 -2.36
CA ASP A 39 -6.99 -14.33 -1.97
C ASP A 39 -7.85 -14.93 -3.09
N ASP A 40 -8.16 -16.23 -3.00
CA ASP A 40 -8.94 -16.97 -4.02
C ASP A 40 -10.35 -16.36 -4.24
N GLU A 41 -10.83 -15.56 -3.29
CA GLU A 41 -12.10 -14.82 -3.34
C GLU A 41 -11.98 -13.44 -4.01
N GLY A 42 -10.80 -13.03 -4.47
CA GLY A 42 -10.54 -11.73 -5.08
C GLY A 42 -10.39 -10.57 -4.09
N ALA A 43 -10.27 -10.87 -2.79
CA ALA A 43 -10.02 -9.88 -1.76
C ALA A 43 -8.55 -9.50 -1.73
N SER A 44 -8.25 -8.20 -1.69
CA SER A 44 -6.89 -7.68 -1.58
C SER A 44 -6.48 -7.54 -0.12
N HIS A 45 -5.42 -8.26 0.24
CA HIS A 45 -4.79 -8.24 1.55
C HIS A 45 -3.43 -7.54 1.49
N TRP A 46 -3.17 -6.73 2.52
CA TRP A 46 -2.06 -5.79 2.54
C TRP A 46 -1.13 -6.05 3.72
N PHE A 47 0.09 -6.50 3.44
CA PHE A 47 1.06 -6.90 4.45
C PHE A 47 2.33 -6.05 4.40
N GLU A 48 2.97 -5.82 5.55
CA GLU A 48 4.31 -5.22 5.60
C GLU A 48 5.36 -6.32 5.34
N GLU A 49 6.31 -6.11 4.42
CA GLU A 49 7.37 -7.08 4.12
C GLU A 49 8.14 -7.45 5.41
N GLY A 50 8.21 -8.74 5.70
CA GLY A 50 8.83 -9.26 6.93
C GLY A 50 7.93 -9.20 8.17
N LYS A 51 6.66 -8.79 8.04
CA LYS A 51 5.65 -8.89 9.08
C LYS A 51 4.37 -9.55 8.57
N ASP A 52 3.93 -10.57 9.28
CA ASP A 52 2.68 -11.27 9.01
C ASP A 52 1.45 -10.63 9.68
N ASN A 53 1.59 -9.43 10.26
CA ASN A 53 0.47 -8.72 10.84
C ASN A 53 -0.05 -7.64 9.89
N GLU A 54 -1.24 -7.88 9.35
CA GLU A 54 -2.09 -6.83 8.82
C GLU A 54 -2.46 -5.88 9.97
N THR A 55 -2.26 -4.58 9.78
CA THR A 55 -2.69 -3.57 10.74
C THR A 55 -3.68 -2.64 10.06
N PRO A 56 -4.58 -1.98 10.82
CA PRO A 56 -5.57 -1.07 10.23
C PRO A 56 -4.93 -0.01 9.33
N GLN A 57 -3.74 0.46 9.70
CA GLN A 57 -2.96 1.40 8.91
C GLN A 57 -2.55 0.81 7.55
N LEU A 58 -2.14 -0.47 7.47
CA LEU A 58 -1.77 -1.11 6.20
C LEU A 58 -2.97 -1.28 5.29
N ILE A 59 -4.14 -1.62 5.85
CA ILE A 59 -5.40 -1.76 5.10
C ILE A 59 -5.80 -0.41 4.50
N GLU A 60 -5.71 0.68 5.29
CA GLU A 60 -6.04 2.03 4.85
C GLU A 60 -5.11 2.50 3.72
N ILE A 61 -3.80 2.32 3.89
CA ILE A 61 -2.80 2.61 2.87
C ILE A 61 -3.06 1.78 1.61
N GLY A 62 -3.29 0.48 1.75
CA GLY A 62 -3.60 -0.43 0.66
C GLY A 62 -4.83 0.02 -0.12
N THR A 63 -5.92 0.30 0.58
CA THR A 63 -7.19 0.77 0.00
C THR A 63 -7.00 2.07 -0.78
N ALA A 64 -6.21 3.01 -0.27
CA ALA A 64 -5.91 4.25 -0.97
C ALA A 64 -5.06 4.02 -2.23
N ILE A 65 -4.09 3.09 -2.17
CA ILE A 65 -3.32 2.66 -3.34
C ILE A 65 -4.25 2.07 -4.40
N GLU A 66 -5.17 1.17 -4.02
CA GLU A 66 -6.14 0.57 -4.96
C GLU A 66 -7.06 1.61 -5.56
N THR A 67 -7.58 2.52 -4.75
CA THR A 67 -8.44 3.61 -5.20
C THR A 67 -7.73 4.47 -6.24
N TRP A 68 -6.44 4.77 -6.02
CA TRP A 68 -5.61 5.50 -6.96
C TRP A 68 -5.39 4.72 -8.26
N LEU A 69 -5.03 3.43 -8.15
CA LEU A 69 -4.82 2.54 -9.30
C LEU A 69 -6.09 2.24 -10.10
N LEU A 70 -7.27 2.29 -9.48
CA LEU A 70 -8.56 2.15 -10.18
C LEU A 70 -8.96 3.44 -10.91
N SER A 71 -8.44 4.58 -10.45
CA SER A 71 -8.74 5.90 -11.02
C SER A 71 -7.79 6.31 -12.16
N HIS A 72 -6.73 5.54 -12.43
CA HIS A 72 -5.70 5.80 -13.46
C HIS A 72 -5.39 4.56 -14.30
#